data_AF-A0A519UYK9-F1
#
_entry.id   AF-A0A519UYK9-F1
#
_cell.length_a   1.000
_cell.length_b   1.000
_cell.length_c   1.000
_cell.angle_alpha   90.00
_cell.angle_beta   90.00
_cell.angle_gamma   90.00
#
_symmetry.space_group_name_H-M   'P 1'
#
loop_
_entity.id
_entity.type
_entity.pdbx_description
1 polymer ?
#
loop_
_entity_poly.entity_id
_entity_poly.type
_entity_poly.pdbx_seq_one_letter_code
_entity_poly.pdbx_strand_id
1 'polypeptide(L)'
;MNRRSFIQKSSLLATTLFISLKAHSVSLFDLDNKISGTITSLGRGVANVVVSDGFSVVQTDSKGFYSIEVNPLAKFIWLSTPAGYEFKTESHIAKHYEQLQSKSLLNFDLKPLKRNDDKHAFIIWADPQVKNKKDVEKMMATSVP
;
A
#
# COMPACT_ATOMS: atom_id res chain seq x y z
N MET A 1 5.78 -55.66 31.71
CA MET A 1 5.47 -54.71 30.62
C MET A 1 5.98 -55.27 29.30
N ASN A 2 5.10 -55.54 28.34
CA ASN A 2 5.43 -56.30 27.13
C ASN A 2 6.05 -55.36 26.06
N ARG A 3 7.38 -55.35 25.95
CA ARG A 3 8.16 -54.37 25.16
C ARG A 3 7.71 -54.24 23.70
N ARG A 4 7.27 -55.36 23.11
CA ARG A 4 6.74 -55.38 21.73
C ARG A 4 5.45 -54.56 21.57
N SER A 5 4.55 -54.64 22.54
CA SER A 5 3.29 -53.89 22.52
C SER A 5 3.51 -52.39 22.72
N PHE A 6 4.50 -52.01 23.54
CA PHE A 6 4.87 -50.61 23.76
C PHE A 6 5.40 -49.94 22.49
N ILE A 7 6.31 -50.61 21.76
CA ILE A 7 6.87 -50.07 20.51
C ILE A 7 5.77 -49.95 19.44
N GLN A 8 4.94 -50.96 19.27
CA GLN A 8 3.85 -50.91 18.27
C GLN A 8 2.86 -49.78 18.54
N LYS A 9 2.46 -49.59 19.79
CA LYS A 9 1.53 -48.51 20.18
C LYS A 9 2.17 -47.12 20.06
N SER A 10 3.45 -46.99 20.40
CA SER A 10 4.19 -45.72 20.27
C SER A 10 4.37 -45.33 18.80
N SER A 11 4.69 -46.29 17.93
CA SER A 11 4.81 -46.05 16.49
C SER A 11 3.48 -45.62 15.86
N LEU A 12 2.35 -46.23 16.26
CA LEU A 12 1.01 -45.87 15.79
C LEU A 12 0.61 -44.45 16.23
N LEU A 13 0.93 -44.07 17.47
CA LEU A 13 0.71 -42.71 17.98
C LEU A 13 1.56 -41.67 17.23
N ALA A 14 2.83 -41.97 16.97
CA ALA A 14 3.70 -41.08 16.23
C ALA A 14 3.18 -40.88 14.79
N THR A 15 2.87 -41.96 14.05
CA THR A 15 2.42 -41.85 12.66
C THR A 15 1.08 -41.15 12.52
N THR A 16 0.12 -41.42 13.42
CA THR A 16 -1.19 -40.73 13.42
C THR A 16 -1.06 -39.24 13.72
N LEU A 17 -0.18 -38.85 14.65
CA LEU A 17 0.10 -37.44 14.95
C LEU A 17 0.74 -36.73 13.74
N PHE A 18 1.71 -37.36 13.07
CA PHE A 18 2.35 -36.79 11.88
C PHE A 18 1.38 -36.62 10.70
N ILE A 19 0.45 -37.56 10.50
CA ILE A 19 -0.58 -37.47 9.45
C ILE A 19 -1.58 -36.36 9.79
N SER A 20 -2.00 -36.25 11.05
CA SER A 20 -2.91 -35.20 11.52
C SER A 20 -2.33 -33.80 11.33
N LEU A 21 -1.02 -33.61 11.60
CA LEU A 21 -0.32 -32.33 11.37
C LEU A 21 -0.19 -31.95 9.89
N LYS A 22 -0.11 -32.93 8.97
CA LYS A 22 -0.12 -32.65 7.52
C LYS A 22 -1.53 -32.43 6.96
N ALA A 23 -2.53 -33.11 7.51
CA ALA A 23 -3.92 -33.01 7.05
C ALA A 23 -4.61 -31.75 7.59
N HIS A 24 -4.23 -31.28 8.78
CA HIS A 24 -4.55 -29.94 9.25
C HIS A 24 -3.32 -29.05 9.06
N SER A 25 -3.20 -28.48 7.86
CA SER A 25 -2.49 -27.20 7.74
C SER A 25 -3.30 -26.16 8.51
N VAL A 26 -3.11 -26.09 9.82
CA VAL A 26 -3.47 -24.90 10.57
C VAL A 26 -2.59 -23.79 10.01
N SER A 27 -3.19 -22.96 9.16
CA SER A 27 -2.63 -21.65 8.83
C SER A 27 -2.65 -20.83 10.12
N LEU A 28 -1.67 -21.05 10.99
CA LEU A 28 -1.41 -20.23 12.18
C LEU A 28 -0.87 -18.84 11.79
N PHE A 29 -0.74 -18.60 10.49
CA PHE A 29 -0.46 -17.31 9.87
C PHE A 29 -1.54 -17.02 8.84
N ASP A 30 -2.81 -17.08 9.24
CA ASP A 30 -3.76 -16.11 8.67
C ASP A 30 -3.32 -14.76 9.24
N LEU A 31 -2.23 -14.20 8.69
CA LEU A 31 -1.95 -12.79 8.86
C LEU A 31 -3.20 -12.14 8.35
N ASP A 32 -3.98 -11.59 9.26
CA ASP A 32 -5.15 -10.80 8.95
C ASP A 32 -4.65 -9.76 7.93
N ASN A 33 -4.87 -10.04 6.63
CA ASN A 33 -4.34 -9.25 5.51
C ASN A 33 -5.07 -7.91 5.44
N LYS A 34 -5.85 -7.61 6.46
CA LYS A 34 -6.61 -6.40 6.64
C LYS A 34 -5.74 -5.35 7.29
N ILE A 35 -5.49 -4.28 6.54
CA ILE A 35 -4.94 -3.06 7.08
C ILE A 35 -6.07 -2.08 7.34
N SER A 36 -5.97 -1.38 8.45
CA SER A 36 -6.87 -0.29 8.79
C SER A 36 -6.09 0.92 9.25
N GLY A 37 -6.76 2.06 9.26
CA GLY A 37 -6.11 3.30 9.63
C GLY A 37 -7.05 4.48 9.62
N THR A 38 -6.51 5.60 10.05
CA THR A 38 -7.17 6.89 10.00
C THR A 38 -6.30 7.89 9.25
N ILE A 39 -6.94 8.67 8.40
CA ILE A 39 -6.33 9.76 7.65
C ILE A 39 -6.91 11.05 8.23
N THR A 40 -6.03 11.83 8.85
CA THR A 40 -6.42 13.02 9.60
C THR A 40 -5.70 14.25 9.08
N SER A 41 -6.19 15.42 9.46
CA SER A 41 -5.50 16.68 9.29
C SER A 41 -5.87 17.61 10.43
N LEU A 42 -4.87 18.14 11.12
CA LEU A 42 -5.07 18.99 12.29
C LEU A 42 -6.01 18.34 13.32
N GLY A 43 -5.89 17.02 13.50
CA GLY A 43 -6.70 16.22 14.43
C GLY A 43 -8.12 15.90 13.97
N ARG A 44 -8.54 16.27 12.75
CA ARG A 44 -9.85 15.95 12.18
C ARG A 44 -9.73 14.91 11.07
N GLY A 45 -10.67 13.97 11.01
CA GLY A 45 -10.74 12.99 9.94
C GLY A 45 -10.97 13.63 8.56
N VAL A 46 -10.32 13.09 7.53
CA VAL A 46 -10.46 13.54 6.15
C VAL A 46 -11.22 12.48 5.35
N ALA A 47 -12.40 12.83 4.85
CA ALA A 47 -13.29 11.93 4.13
C ALA A 47 -12.91 11.79 2.64
N ASN A 48 -13.37 10.69 2.03
CA ASN A 48 -13.24 10.40 0.59
C ASN A 48 -11.79 10.34 0.08
N VAL A 49 -10.82 10.16 0.97
CA VAL A 49 -9.42 9.97 0.59
C VAL A 49 -9.26 8.56 0.06
N VAL A 50 -8.70 8.43 -1.14
CA VAL A 50 -8.53 7.14 -1.81
C VAL A 50 -7.29 6.46 -1.26
N VAL A 51 -7.45 5.20 -0.86
CA VAL A 51 -6.39 4.31 -0.40
C VAL A 51 -6.34 3.09 -1.31
N SER A 52 -5.14 2.69 -1.74
CA SER A 52 -4.96 1.55 -2.64
C SER A 52 -3.74 0.73 -2.27
N ASP A 53 -3.79 -0.57 -2.48
CA ASP A 53 -2.63 -1.46 -2.39
C ASP A 53 -2.01 -1.77 -3.78
N GLY A 54 -2.49 -1.10 -4.83
CA GLY A 54 -2.14 -1.35 -6.23
C GLY A 54 -3.04 -2.36 -6.95
N PHE A 55 -3.94 -3.05 -6.23
CA PHE A 55 -4.88 -4.04 -6.78
C PHE A 55 -6.33 -3.69 -6.46
N SER A 56 -6.57 -3.26 -5.23
CA SER A 56 -7.83 -2.86 -4.65
C SER A 56 -7.80 -1.37 -4.30
N VAL A 57 -8.98 -0.77 -4.20
CA VAL A 57 -9.16 0.64 -3.89
C VAL A 57 -10.31 0.81 -2.90
N VAL A 58 -10.08 1.58 -1.85
CA VAL A 58 -11.10 1.96 -0.86
C VAL A 58 -11.05 3.48 -0.63
N GLN A 59 -12.07 4.02 0.02
CA GLN A 59 -12.13 5.43 0.41
C GLN A 59 -12.35 5.55 1.92
N THR A 60 -11.81 6.63 2.49
CA THR A 60 -12.10 6.96 3.89
C THR A 60 -13.54 7.39 4.09
N ASP A 61 -14.08 7.04 5.26
CA ASP A 61 -15.39 7.50 5.71
C ASP A 61 -15.36 8.96 6.21
N SER A 62 -16.51 9.46 6.68
CA SER A 62 -16.65 10.82 7.25
C SER A 62 -15.70 11.15 8.42
N LYS A 63 -15.17 10.13 9.11
CA LYS A 63 -14.24 10.25 10.24
C LYS A 63 -12.78 10.02 9.81
N GLY A 64 -12.53 9.85 8.51
CA GLY A 64 -11.21 9.58 7.96
C GLY A 64 -10.75 8.13 8.14
N PHE A 65 -11.62 7.22 8.58
CA PHE A 65 -11.28 5.82 8.76
C PHE A 65 -11.32 5.07 7.44
N TYR A 66 -10.37 4.16 7.25
CA TYR A 66 -10.38 3.21 6.14
C TYR A 66 -9.99 1.81 6.60
N SER A 67 -10.42 0.81 5.84
CA SER A 67 -9.94 -0.56 5.95
C SER A 67 -9.87 -1.21 4.59
N ILE A 68 -8.78 -1.91 4.32
CA ILE A 68 -8.51 -2.57 3.05
C ILE A 68 -8.01 -4.00 3.31
N GLU A 69 -8.61 -4.96 2.63
CA GLU A 69 -8.06 -6.32 2.52
C GLU A 69 -6.96 -6.29 1.46
N VAL A 70 -5.73 -6.45 1.93
CA VAL A 70 -4.52 -6.30 1.14
C VAL A 70 -4.30 -7.54 0.29
N ASN A 71 -4.08 -7.34 -1.00
CA ASN A 71 -3.70 -8.37 -1.92
C ASN A 71 -2.38 -9.04 -1.48
N PRO A 72 -2.26 -10.38 -1.51
CA PRO A 72 -1.02 -11.07 -1.13
C PRO A 72 0.24 -10.64 -1.90
N LEU A 73 0.09 -10.04 -3.08
CA LEU A 73 1.19 -9.55 -3.92
C LEU A 73 1.49 -8.05 -3.71
N ALA A 74 0.67 -7.35 -2.92
CA ALA A 74 0.90 -5.95 -2.62
C ALA A 74 2.16 -5.79 -1.75
N LYS A 75 2.89 -4.70 -2.01
CA LYS A 75 4.09 -4.33 -1.23
C LYS A 75 3.96 -2.96 -0.55
N PHE A 76 2.96 -2.18 -0.95
CA PHE A 76 2.79 -0.80 -0.55
C PHE A 76 1.30 -0.49 -0.39
N ILE A 77 1.00 0.41 0.55
CA ILE A 77 -0.27 1.13 0.60
C ILE A 77 -0.01 2.52 0.08
N TRP A 78 -0.82 2.93 -0.88
CA TRP A 78 -0.84 4.21 -1.55
C TRP A 78 -2.02 5.04 -1.07
N LEU A 79 -1.80 6.35 -1.06
CA LEU A 79 -2.75 7.34 -0.64
C LEU A 79 -2.87 8.41 -1.73
N SER A 80 -4.08 8.72 -2.19
CA SER A 80 -4.31 9.91 -3.01
C SER A 80 -4.08 11.18 -2.20
N THR A 81 -3.53 12.22 -2.81
CA THR A 81 -3.56 13.56 -2.20
C THR A 81 -4.87 14.25 -2.57
N PRO A 82 -5.81 14.45 -1.63
CA PRO A 82 -7.07 15.16 -1.91
C PRO A 82 -6.81 16.65 -2.16
N ALA A 83 -7.74 17.30 -2.87
CA ALA A 83 -7.69 18.74 -3.10
C ALA A 83 -7.60 19.54 -1.78
N GLY A 84 -6.83 20.61 -1.78
CA GLY A 84 -6.58 21.43 -0.59
C GLY A 84 -5.48 20.91 0.34
N TYR A 85 -4.75 19.85 -0.02
CA TYR A 85 -3.67 19.27 0.80
C TYR A 85 -2.31 19.25 0.09
N GLU A 86 -1.25 19.42 0.87
CA GLU A 86 0.13 19.38 0.39
C GLU A 86 0.54 17.94 0.05
N PHE A 87 1.38 17.78 -0.97
CA PHE A 87 2.04 16.50 -1.20
C PHE A 87 3.00 16.21 -0.04
N LYS A 88 2.91 15.03 0.57
CA LYS A 88 3.92 14.55 1.52
C LYS A 88 5.24 14.39 0.75
N THR A 89 6.29 15.07 1.18
CA THR A 89 7.61 14.96 0.57
C THR A 89 8.64 14.46 1.57
N GLU A 90 9.48 13.52 1.16
CA GLU A 90 10.68 13.10 1.87
C GLU A 90 11.88 13.38 0.96
N SER A 91 12.86 14.16 1.44
CA SER A 91 14.04 14.53 0.66
C SER A 91 13.71 15.11 -0.74
N HIS A 92 12.70 15.97 -0.82
CA HIS A 92 12.20 16.59 -2.06
C HIS A 92 11.51 15.63 -3.05
N ILE A 93 11.26 14.38 -2.66
CA ILE A 93 10.52 13.40 -3.46
C ILE A 93 9.15 13.20 -2.84
N ALA A 94 8.12 13.20 -3.69
CA ALA A 94 6.75 12.91 -3.28
C ALA A 94 6.64 11.47 -2.72
N LYS A 95 6.19 11.34 -1.47
CA LYS A 95 6.00 10.07 -0.76
C LYS A 95 4.52 9.88 -0.43
N HIS A 96 3.80 9.27 -1.36
CA HIS A 96 2.37 8.95 -1.26
C HIS A 96 2.10 7.50 -0.92
N TYR A 97 3.07 6.83 -0.33
CA TYR A 97 2.97 5.42 -0.01
C TYR A 97 3.72 5.09 1.27
N GLU A 98 3.30 3.99 1.89
CA GLU A 98 4.03 3.33 2.96
C GLU A 98 4.21 1.87 2.60
N GLN A 99 5.39 1.34 2.89
CA GLN A 99 5.66 -0.07 2.65
C GLN A 99 4.84 -0.92 3.63
N LEU A 100 4.25 -1.98 3.10
CA LEU A 100 3.59 -3.01 3.90
C LEU A 100 4.64 -3.69 4.78
N GLN A 101 4.62 -3.34 6.06
CA GLN A 101 5.36 -4.05 7.11
C GLN A 101 4.38 -4.94 7.89
N SER A 102 4.83 -5.62 8.93
CA SER A 102 3.98 -6.40 9.86
C SER A 102 3.00 -5.53 10.69
N LYS A 103 2.59 -4.36 10.20
CA LYS A 103 1.71 -3.40 10.86
C LYS A 103 0.32 -3.51 10.26
N SER A 104 -0.66 -3.89 11.08
CA SER A 104 -2.09 -3.89 10.74
C SER A 104 -2.74 -2.51 10.82
N LEU A 105 -2.09 -1.56 11.52
CA LEU A 105 -2.55 -0.19 11.70
C LEU A 105 -1.62 0.80 10.99
N LEU A 106 -2.17 1.60 10.08
CA LEU A 106 -1.43 2.58 9.30
C LEU A 106 -2.17 3.92 9.26
N ASN A 107 -1.71 4.88 10.05
CA ASN A 107 -2.32 6.21 10.11
C ASN A 107 -1.54 7.21 9.26
N PHE A 108 -2.25 8.19 8.71
CA PHE A 108 -1.68 9.29 7.95
C PHE A 108 -2.15 10.64 8.51
N ASP A 109 -1.26 11.62 8.50
CA ASP A 109 -1.57 13.01 8.77
C ASP A 109 -1.30 13.84 7.52
N LEU A 110 -2.32 14.53 7.03
CA LEU A 110 -2.28 15.38 5.86
C LEU A 110 -2.10 16.82 6.28
N LYS A 111 -1.20 17.50 5.60
CA LYS A 111 -0.96 18.91 5.81
C LYS A 111 -1.82 19.71 4.82
N PRO A 112 -2.69 20.62 5.29
CA PRO A 112 -3.48 21.46 4.39
C PRO A 112 -2.58 22.45 3.65
N LEU A 113 -2.96 22.78 2.42
CA LEU A 113 -2.28 23.82 1.66
C LEU A 113 -2.45 25.19 2.34
N LYS A 114 -1.41 26.01 2.26
CA LYS A 114 -1.46 27.41 2.73
C LYS A 114 -2.35 28.30 1.87
N ARG A 115 -2.65 27.88 0.65
CA ARG A 115 -3.44 28.60 -0.36
C ARG A 115 -4.34 27.62 -1.08
N ASN A 116 -5.50 28.09 -1.54
CA ASN A 116 -6.43 27.30 -2.33
C ASN A 116 -5.79 26.93 -3.70
N ASP A 117 -5.99 25.69 -4.13
CA ASP A 117 -5.52 25.06 -5.37
C ASP A 117 -6.51 25.10 -6.54
N ASP A 118 -7.64 25.80 -6.41
CA ASP A 118 -8.65 26.04 -7.47
C ASP A 118 -8.08 26.78 -8.71
N LYS A 119 -6.88 27.36 -8.59
CA LYS A 119 -6.18 28.04 -9.68
C LYS A 119 -4.81 27.41 -9.90
N HIS A 120 -4.69 26.59 -10.93
CA HIS A 120 -3.44 25.95 -11.32
C HIS A 120 -3.24 26.01 -12.83
N ALA A 121 -1.98 25.97 -13.26
CA ALA A 121 -1.60 25.82 -14.66
C ALA A 121 -0.91 24.47 -14.83
N PHE A 122 -1.35 23.70 -15.82
CA PHE A 122 -0.67 22.46 -16.21
C PHE A 122 0.24 22.74 -17.39
N ILE A 123 1.50 22.35 -17.27
CA ILE A 123 2.41 22.27 -18.40
C ILE A 123 2.46 20.79 -18.78
N ILE A 124 1.91 20.46 -19.94
CA ILE A 124 2.01 19.11 -20.50
C ILE A 124 3.24 19.12 -21.41
N TRP A 125 4.33 18.55 -20.92
CA TRP A 125 5.57 18.45 -21.68
C TRP A 125 5.88 16.97 -21.91
N ALA A 126 5.76 16.50 -23.16
CA ALA A 126 6.19 15.16 -23.56
C ALA A 126 7.72 15.08 -23.66
N ASP A 127 8.31 13.91 -23.44
CA ASP A 127 9.76 13.73 -23.53
C ASP A 127 10.31 14.15 -24.91
N PRO A 128 11.11 15.24 -25.01
CA PRO A 128 11.71 15.66 -26.27
C PRO A 128 12.83 14.69 -26.64
N GLN A 129 12.49 13.66 -27.40
CA GLN A 129 13.44 12.69 -27.90
C GLN A 129 14.24 13.27 -29.07
N VAL A 130 15.44 13.78 -28.77
CA VAL A 130 16.36 14.39 -29.74
C VAL A 130 17.34 13.33 -30.27
N LYS A 131 17.34 13.04 -31.57
CA LYS A 131 18.20 12.03 -32.20
C LYS A 131 19.33 12.63 -33.03
N ASN A 132 19.12 13.79 -33.65
CA ASN A 132 20.09 14.41 -34.56
C ASN A 132 20.14 15.94 -34.42
N LYS A 133 21.08 16.59 -35.12
CA LYS A 133 21.29 18.06 -35.05
C LYS A 133 20.03 18.88 -35.41
N LYS A 134 19.20 18.41 -36.35
CA LYS A 134 17.94 19.08 -36.70
C LYS A 134 16.93 19.02 -35.57
N ASP A 135 16.90 17.92 -34.81
CA ASP A 135 16.01 17.78 -33.66
C ASP A 135 16.43 18.75 -32.54
N VAL A 136 17.74 18.95 -32.35
CA VAL A 136 18.30 19.94 -31.42
C VAL A 136 17.88 21.35 -31.83
N GLU A 137 18.08 21.71 -33.11
CA GLU A 137 17.68 23.03 -33.64
C GLU A 137 16.18 23.27 -33.45
N LYS A 138 15.35 22.26 -33.71
CA LYS A 138 13.90 22.36 -33.53
C LYS A 138 13.50 22.56 -32.06
N MET A 139 14.13 21.84 -31.13
CA MET A 139 13.90 21.98 -29.69
C MET A 139 14.26 23.38 -29.17
N MET A 140 15.35 23.98 -29.68
CA MET A 140 15.81 25.30 -29.24
C MET A 140 15.03 26.45 -29.89
N ALA A 141 14.57 26.27 -31.14
CA ALA A 141 13.97 27.33 -31.93
C ALA A 141 12.43 27.37 -31.91
N THR A 142 11.77 26.29 -31.46
CA THR A 142 10.30 26.19 -31.50
C THR A 142 9.75 26.00 -30.09
N SER A 143 8.86 26.91 -29.66
CA SER A 143 8.08 26.68 -28.44
C SER A 143 7.15 25.50 -28.63
N VAL A 144 7.19 24.55 -27.71
CA VAL A 144 6.15 23.52 -27.59
C VAL A 144 4.82 24.22 -27.23
N PRO A 145 3.67 23.78 -27.80
CA PRO A 145 2.37 24.36 -27.49
C PRO A 145 2.03 24.39 -26.00
#